data_AF-Q08M86-F1
#
_entry.id   AF-Q08M86-F1
#
_cell.length_a   1.000
_cell.length_b   1.000
_cell.length_c   1.000
_cell.angle_alpha   90.00
_cell.angle_beta   90.00
_cell.angle_gamma   90.00
#
_symmetry.space_group_name_H-M   'P 1'
#
loop_
_entity.id
_entity.type
_entity.pdbx_description
1 polymer ?
#
loop_
_entity_poly.entity_id
_entity_poly.type
_entity_poly.pdbx_seq_one_letter_code
_entity_poly.pdbx_strand_id
1 'polypeptide(L)'
;MFRPFTPGFALASLLVSLTAAAQAAPAGRPVVLTGKAGDSPLIYVAPGTVTVILLGAPILRESAQVEGRARFAVFEVSDQGVTLSPLAALGPGERLALRVTYREGSPAS
;
A
#
# COMPACT_ATOMS: atom_id res chain seq x y z
N MET A 1 48.48 -2.86 38.97
CA MET A 1 48.30 -1.53 38.36
C MET A 1 47.76 -1.75 36.95
N PHE A 2 46.44 -1.79 36.77
CA PHE A 2 45.79 -1.96 35.46
C PHE A 2 44.84 -0.78 35.25
N ARG A 3 45.10 0.01 34.21
CA ARG A 3 44.22 1.09 33.76
C ARG A 3 43.09 0.50 32.91
N PRO A 4 41.82 0.78 33.19
CA PRO A 4 40.75 0.48 32.24
C PRO A 4 40.80 1.48 31.09
N PHE A 5 40.95 0.96 29.87
CA PHE A 5 40.86 1.71 28.62
C PHE A 5 39.38 1.89 28.28
N THR A 6 38.88 3.12 28.32
CA THR A 6 37.46 3.44 28.07
C THR A 6 37.19 3.51 26.56
N PRO A 7 36.44 2.57 25.94
CA PRO A 7 36.24 2.54 24.50
C PRO A 7 35.00 3.34 24.04
N GLY A 8 34.51 4.28 24.86
CA GLY A 8 33.23 4.96 24.61
C GLY A 8 33.26 5.99 23.47
N PHE A 9 34.41 6.58 23.18
CA PHE A 9 34.51 7.66 22.19
C PHE A 9 34.53 7.17 20.73
N ALA A 10 34.91 5.93 20.46
CA ALA A 10 35.04 5.43 19.09
C ALA A 10 33.69 5.16 18.41
N LEU A 11 32.64 4.83 19.18
CA LEU A 11 31.32 4.54 18.63
C LEU A 11 30.56 5.82 18.25
N ALA A 12 30.75 6.90 19.02
CA ALA A 12 30.08 8.18 18.77
C ALA A 12 30.58 8.85 17.47
N SER A 13 31.86 8.70 17.13
CA SER A 13 32.43 9.22 15.89
C SER A 13 32.04 8.40 14.66
N LEU A 14 31.71 7.11 14.81
CA LEU A 14 31.24 6.28 13.70
C LEU A 14 29.84 6.69 13.19
N LEU A 15 28.98 7.17 14.08
CA LEU A 15 27.59 7.51 13.75
C LEU A 15 27.43 8.84 12.99
N VAL A 16 28.44 9.72 13.01
CA VAL A 16 28.37 11.05 12.36
C VAL A 16 28.53 10.97 10.84
N SER A 17 28.99 9.83 10.30
CA SER A 17 29.28 9.68 8.86
C SER A 17 28.27 8.83 8.08
N LEU A 18 27.23 8.27 8.72
CA LEU A 18 26.16 7.58 8.01
C LEU A 18 25.13 8.58 7.51
N THR A 19 25.44 9.28 6.42
CA THR A 19 24.38 9.85 5.59
C THR A 19 23.62 8.67 4.98
N ALA A 20 22.52 8.28 5.60
CA ALA A 20 21.59 7.31 5.03
C ALA A 20 21.07 7.89 3.71
N ALA A 21 21.61 7.42 2.59
CA ALA A 21 21.06 7.73 1.29
C ALA A 21 19.67 7.10 1.23
N ALA A 22 18.62 7.92 1.29
CA ALA A 22 17.26 7.47 1.10
C ALA A 22 17.18 6.90 -0.33
N GLN A 23 17.13 5.57 -0.45
CA GLN A 23 16.95 4.92 -1.74
C GLN A 23 15.60 5.37 -2.30
N ALA A 24 15.63 5.97 -3.47
CA ALA A 24 14.43 6.34 -4.20
C ALA A 24 13.58 5.07 -4.37
N ALA A 25 12.35 5.11 -3.86
CA ALA A 25 11.41 4.03 -4.09
C ALA A 25 11.23 3.85 -5.60
N PRO A 26 11.19 2.61 -6.11
CA PRO A 26 10.97 2.37 -7.53
C PRO A 26 9.73 3.12 -7.97
N ALA A 27 9.88 3.95 -9.01
CA ALA A 27 8.78 4.72 -9.57
C ALA A 27 7.72 3.73 -10.09
N GLY A 28 6.63 3.57 -9.35
CA GLY A 28 5.50 2.75 -9.78
C GLY A 28 4.99 3.29 -11.12
N ARG A 29 4.89 2.42 -12.13
CA ARG A 29 4.32 2.82 -13.42
C ARG A 29 2.82 3.03 -13.21
N PRO A 30 2.27 4.25 -13.43
CA PRO A 30 0.84 4.46 -13.31
C PRO A 30 0.11 3.60 -14.35
N VAL A 31 -0.87 2.84 -13.89
CA VAL A 31 -1.75 2.07 -14.77
C VAL A 31 -3.02 2.88 -14.95
N VAL A 32 -3.24 3.39 -16.15
CA VAL A 32 -4.51 4.00 -16.52
C VAL A 32 -5.48 2.86 -16.80
N LEU A 33 -6.50 2.74 -15.96
CA LEU A 33 -7.58 1.78 -16.17
C LEU A 33 -8.48 2.34 -17.27
N THR A 34 -8.34 1.82 -18.48
CA THR A 34 -9.22 2.16 -19.61
C THR A 34 -10.47 1.31 -19.54
N GLY A 35 -11.63 1.95 -19.33
CA GLY A 35 -12.93 1.27 -19.27
C GLY A 35 -14.06 2.23 -19.63
N LYS A 36 -15.26 1.70 -19.86
CA LYS A 36 -16.47 2.54 -19.97
C LYS A 36 -16.95 2.88 -18.56
N ALA A 37 -17.53 4.08 -18.40
CA ALA A 37 -18.25 4.42 -17.18
C ALA A 37 -19.31 3.33 -16.91
N GLY A 38 -19.22 2.69 -15.74
CA GLY A 38 -20.07 1.56 -15.35
C GLY A 38 -19.38 0.18 -15.38
N ASP A 39 -18.28 0.03 -16.11
CA ASP A 39 -17.47 -1.19 -16.08
C ASP A 39 -16.47 -1.14 -14.92
N SER A 40 -16.55 -2.11 -14.01
CA SER A 40 -15.58 -2.22 -12.90
C SER A 40 -14.27 -2.83 -13.39
N PRO A 41 -13.11 -2.17 -13.17
CA PRO A 41 -11.82 -2.70 -13.58
C PRO A 41 -11.49 -4.01 -12.85
N LEU A 42 -10.84 -4.93 -13.55
CA LEU A 42 -10.37 -6.19 -12.98
C LEU A 42 -8.89 -6.08 -12.62
N ILE A 43 -8.57 -6.35 -11.37
CA ILE A 43 -7.20 -6.36 -10.83
C ILE A 43 -6.91 -7.76 -10.31
N TYR A 44 -5.87 -8.40 -10.84
CA TYR A 44 -5.42 -9.71 -10.38
C TYR A 44 -4.41 -9.52 -9.25
N VAL A 45 -4.70 -10.09 -8.09
CA VAL A 45 -3.87 -9.96 -6.89
C VAL A 45 -3.47 -11.34 -6.40
N ALA A 46 -2.17 -11.56 -6.23
CA ALA A 46 -1.65 -12.81 -5.73
C ALA A 46 -1.86 -12.93 -4.20
N PRO A 47 -2.12 -14.14 -3.67
CA PRO A 47 -2.20 -14.37 -2.22
C PRO A 47 -0.89 -14.03 -1.51
N GLY A 48 -0.98 -13.48 -0.30
CA GLY A 48 0.19 -13.08 0.49
C GLY A 48 0.94 -11.85 -0.04
N THR A 49 0.55 -11.32 -1.21
CA THR A 49 1.14 -10.09 -1.76
C THR A 49 0.36 -8.89 -1.25
N VAL A 50 1.07 -7.93 -0.64
CA VAL A 50 0.48 -6.63 -0.29
C VAL A 50 0.39 -5.79 -1.55
N THR A 51 -0.83 -5.42 -1.92
CA THR A 51 -1.13 -4.58 -3.08
C THR A 51 -1.68 -3.25 -2.61
N VAL A 52 -1.12 -2.16 -3.12
CA VAL A 52 -1.58 -0.79 -2.86
C VAL A 52 -2.24 -0.26 -4.12
N ILE A 53 -3.51 0.13 -4.01
CA ILE A 53 -4.27 0.78 -5.07
C ILE A 53 -4.37 2.26 -4.70
N LEU A 54 -3.66 3.10 -5.45
CA LEU A 54 -3.76 4.56 -5.35
C LEU A 54 -4.83 5.05 -6.32
N LEU A 55 -5.76 5.85 -5.81
CA LEU A 55 -6.83 6.44 -6.59
C LEU A 55 -6.45 7.88 -6.95
N GLY A 56 -6.85 8.34 -8.13
CA GLY A 56 -6.50 9.68 -8.62
C GLY A 56 -7.23 10.83 -7.90
N ALA A 57 -8.15 10.52 -6.99
CA ALA A 57 -8.93 11.48 -6.23
C ALA A 57 -9.29 10.94 -4.85
N PRO A 58 -9.53 11.82 -3.85
CA PRO A 58 -9.80 11.40 -2.48
C PRO A 58 -11.11 10.63 -2.32
N ILE A 59 -11.13 9.66 -1.40
CA ILE A 59 -12.31 8.85 -1.08
C ILE A 59 -12.84 9.09 0.34
N LEU A 60 -14.10 8.73 0.56
CA LEU A 60 -14.70 8.59 1.89
C LEU A 60 -14.21 7.26 2.49
N ARG A 61 -13.41 7.31 3.54
CA ARG A 61 -12.72 6.13 4.09
C ARG A 61 -13.71 5.07 4.58
N GLU A 62 -14.78 5.52 5.22
CA GLU A 62 -15.87 4.73 5.77
C GLU A 62 -16.75 4.07 4.69
N SER A 63 -16.69 4.56 3.45
CA SER A 63 -17.44 3.99 2.33
C SER A 63 -16.76 2.76 1.72
N ALA A 64 -15.47 2.56 1.99
CA ALA A 64 -14.67 1.54 1.34
C ALA A 64 -15.01 0.15 1.89
N GLN A 65 -15.44 -0.74 1.00
CA GLN A 65 -15.89 -2.08 1.34
C GLN A 65 -15.27 -3.10 0.39
N VAL A 66 -14.90 -4.26 0.94
CA VAL A 66 -14.47 -5.41 0.15
C VAL A 66 -15.35 -6.60 0.47
N GLU A 67 -15.82 -7.28 -0.58
CA GLU A 67 -16.55 -8.53 -0.45
C GLU A 67 -15.67 -9.59 0.21
N GLY A 68 -16.23 -10.31 1.19
CA GLY A 68 -15.49 -11.36 1.88
C GLY A 68 -14.28 -10.84 2.68
N ARG A 69 -14.42 -9.70 3.39
CA ARG A 69 -13.37 -9.08 4.22
C ARG A 69 -12.51 -10.05 5.04
N ALA A 70 -13.08 -11.13 5.57
CA ALA A 70 -12.37 -12.16 6.33
C ALA A 70 -11.30 -12.92 5.52
N ARG A 71 -11.35 -12.86 4.17
CA ARG A 71 -10.40 -13.50 3.24
C ARG A 71 -9.16 -12.64 3.00
N PHE A 72 -9.07 -11.48 3.63
CA PHE A 72 -7.94 -10.56 3.49
C PHE A 72 -7.19 -10.44 4.82
N ALA A 73 -5.89 -10.70 4.79
CA ALA A 73 -4.99 -10.47 5.90
C ALA A 73 -4.86 -8.97 6.18
N VAL A 74 -4.71 -8.21 5.09
CA VAL A 74 -4.63 -6.75 5.10
C VAL A 74 -5.80 -6.20 4.32
N PHE A 75 -6.51 -5.25 4.91
CA PHE A 75 -7.44 -4.37 4.21
C PHE A 75 -7.48 -3.07 5.00
N GLU A 76 -6.69 -2.13 4.51
CA GLU A 76 -6.52 -0.81 5.09
C GLU A 76 -6.92 0.23 4.06
N VAL A 77 -7.72 1.19 4.51
CA VAL A 77 -8.23 2.26 3.65
C VAL A 77 -7.54 3.54 4.06
N SER A 78 -7.14 4.34 3.10
CA SER A 78 -6.59 5.68 3.30
C SER A 78 -7.47 6.70 2.57
N ASP A 79 -7.18 7.98 2.75
CA ASP A 79 -7.92 9.05 2.07
C ASP A 79 -7.69 9.06 0.55
N GLN A 80 -6.69 8.33 0.05
CA GLN A 80 -6.26 8.32 -1.36
C GLN A 80 -6.22 6.91 -1.97
N GLY A 81 -6.70 5.88 -1.28
CA GLY A 81 -6.57 4.52 -1.80
C GLY A 81 -6.76 3.41 -0.78
N VAL A 82 -6.50 2.19 -1.23
CA VAL A 82 -6.71 0.96 -0.46
C VAL A 82 -5.48 0.07 -0.53
N THR A 83 -5.04 -0.44 0.61
CA THR A 83 -4.00 -1.47 0.72
C THR A 83 -4.66 -2.79 1.10
N LEU A 84 -4.39 -3.84 0.34
CA LEU A 84 -5.01 -5.15 0.54
C LEU A 84 -4.04 -6.31 0.33
N SER A 85 -4.29 -7.42 1.04
CA SER A 85 -3.55 -8.67 0.84
C SER A 85 -4.48 -9.87 1.05
N PRO A 86 -4.76 -10.66 0.00
CA PRO A 86 -5.58 -11.87 0.11
C PRO A 86 -4.85 -12.98 0.88
N LEU A 87 -5.58 -13.73 1.72
CA LEU A 87 -5.06 -14.89 2.45
C LEU A 87 -4.84 -16.11 1.54
N ALA A 88 -5.66 -16.26 0.52
CA ALA A 88 -5.66 -17.42 -0.38
C ALA A 88 -6.06 -17.01 -1.80
N ALA A 89 -5.76 -17.89 -2.76
CA ALA A 89 -6.18 -17.68 -4.14
C ALA A 89 -7.71 -17.74 -4.23
N LEU A 90 -8.27 -16.89 -5.09
CA LEU A 90 -9.68 -17.01 -5.47
C LEU A 90 -9.84 -18.24 -6.37
N GLY A 91 -11.02 -18.86 -6.32
CA GLY A 91 -11.37 -19.97 -7.20
C GLY A 91 -11.40 -19.55 -8.68
N PRO A 92 -11.40 -20.50 -9.62
CA PRO A 92 -11.51 -20.20 -11.05
C PRO A 92 -12.77 -19.37 -11.35
N GLY A 93 -12.59 -18.18 -11.93
CA GLY A 93 -13.69 -17.27 -12.26
C GLY A 93 -14.28 -16.49 -11.08
N GLU A 94 -13.83 -16.77 -9.86
CA GLU A 94 -14.25 -16.04 -8.67
C GLU A 94 -13.66 -14.63 -8.67
N ARG A 95 -14.49 -13.65 -8.30
CA ARG A 95 -14.12 -12.23 -8.22
C ARG A 95 -14.73 -11.65 -6.96
N LEU A 96 -13.99 -10.79 -6.29
CA LEU A 96 -14.47 -10.07 -5.12
C LEU A 96 -14.60 -8.59 -5.45
N ALA A 97 -15.73 -7.98 -5.11
CA ALA A 97 -15.95 -6.57 -5.35
C ALA A 97 -15.21 -5.71 -4.32
N LEU A 98 -14.44 -4.73 -4.81
CA LEU A 98 -13.96 -3.59 -4.03
C LEU A 98 -14.80 -2.37 -4.41
N ARG A 99 -15.47 -1.76 -3.44
CA ARG A 99 -16.31 -0.58 -3.63
C ARG A 99 -15.76 0.56 -2.81
N VAL A 100 -15.70 1.74 -3.42
CA VAL A 100 -15.29 3.01 -2.79
C VAL A 100 -16.19 4.12 -3.27
N THR A 101 -16.38 5.15 -2.45
CA THR A 101 -17.07 6.37 -2.82
C THR A 101 -16.07 7.53 -2.80
N TYR A 102 -15.97 8.25 -3.91
CA TYR A 102 -15.17 9.47 -3.99
C TYR A 102 -15.80 10.58 -3.15
N ARG A 103 -14.98 11.45 -2.58
CA ARG A 103 -15.48 12.65 -1.89
C ARG A 103 -16.13 13.59 -2.91
N GLU A 104 -17.17 14.29 -2.48
CA GLU A 104 -17.87 15.28 -3.29
C GLU A 104 -16.89 16.34 -3.84
N GLY A 105 -17.09 16.76 -5.09
CA GLY A 105 -16.18 17.67 -5.80
C GLY A 105 -14.93 17.03 -6.39
N SER A 106 -14.72 15.72 -6.18
CA SER A 106 -13.69 14.97 -6.92
C SER A 106 -14.10 14.79 -8.38
N PRO A 107 -13.18 14.91 -9.35
CA PRO A 107 -13.49 14.56 -10.72
C PRO A 107 -13.90 13.08 -10.76
N ALA A 108 -15.14 12.80 -11.17
CA ALA A 108 -15.51 11.45 -11.56
C ALA A 108 -14.62 11.10 -12.75
N SER A 109 -13.78 10.07 -12.59
CA SER A 109 -12.86 9.62 -13.63
C SER A 109 -13.59 9.06 -14.84
#